data_AF-A0A927V5R8-F1
#
_entry.id   AF-A0A927V5R8-F1
#
_cell.length_a   1.000
_cell.length_b   1.000
_cell.length_c   1.000
_cell.angle_alpha   90.00
_cell.angle_beta   90.00
_cell.angle_gamma   90.00
#
_symmetry.space_group_name_H-M   'P 1'
#
loop_
_entity.id
_entity.type
_entity.pdbx_description
1 polymer ?
#
loop_
_entity_poly.entity_id
_entity_poly.type
_entity_poly.pdbx_seq_one_letter_code
_entity_poly.pdbx_strand_id
1 'polypeptide(L)'
;MTAKEIYKIWAPDSAKWVDWVRPVPFMCIGQYSKAYAMPDLALPKVVFLEEPQDKSLLEILLGSAPELDLKETAIIVDLNGEEGVRYGMALTKDGFRPIPIYNGTIEQQGARATTDNQSVGMALERWAKELLKVNLDDNANPAFLLDRGRLNRYKLEDAMYDNSWDVYPQDLPSAHYFLDHGINNILVIGGRKISRDIKKILVAHQKKGLKIYHTNGYERPKKKYIFHKPQWD
;
A
#
# COMPACT_ATOMS: atom_id res chain seq x y z
N MET A 1 14.93 -8.78 15.98
CA MET A 1 14.49 -9.56 14.81
C MET A 1 15.37 -9.14 13.66
N THR A 2 15.86 -10.08 12.85
CA THR A 2 16.65 -9.80 11.66
C THR A 2 15.75 -9.30 10.53
N ALA A 3 16.32 -8.63 9.52
CA ALA A 3 15.59 -8.21 8.32
C ALA A 3 14.85 -9.38 7.64
N LYS A 4 15.47 -10.58 7.62
CA LYS A 4 14.88 -11.79 7.06
C LYS A 4 13.67 -12.29 7.87
N GLU A 5 13.78 -12.27 9.20
CA GLU A 5 12.66 -12.63 10.10
C GLU A 5 11.49 -11.67 9.93
N ILE A 6 11.77 -10.37 9.82
CA ILE A 6 10.75 -9.35 9.57
C ILE A 6 10.08 -9.60 8.22
N TYR A 7 10.86 -9.77 7.13
CA TYR A 7 10.31 -10.08 5.81
C TYR A 7 9.37 -11.30 5.84
N LYS A 8 9.77 -12.38 6.52
CA LYS A 8 8.96 -13.61 6.62
C LYS A 8 7.64 -13.45 7.37
N ILE A 9 7.48 -12.40 8.16
CA ILE A 9 6.20 -12.07 8.81
C ILE A 9 5.25 -11.40 7.83
N TRP A 10 5.76 -10.54 6.96
CA TRP A 10 4.97 -9.91 5.90
C TRP A 10 4.73 -10.88 4.72
N ALA A 11 5.63 -11.82 4.50
CA ALA A 11 5.59 -12.81 3.43
C ALA A 11 5.75 -14.25 3.97
N PRO A 12 4.77 -14.78 4.73
CA PRO A 12 4.80 -16.16 5.21
C PRO A 12 4.62 -17.14 4.04
N ASP A 13 5.39 -18.24 4.03
CA ASP A 13 5.52 -19.15 2.89
C ASP A 13 4.22 -19.86 2.47
N SER A 14 3.23 -19.98 3.37
CA SER A 14 1.95 -20.65 3.10
C SER A 14 0.86 -19.72 2.58
N ALA A 15 1.04 -18.40 2.69
CA ALA A 15 -0.04 -17.46 2.40
C ALA A 15 -0.09 -17.07 0.93
N LYS A 16 -1.31 -16.79 0.44
CA LYS A 16 -1.52 -16.22 -0.89
C LYS A 16 -0.94 -14.81 -0.98
N TRP A 17 -0.64 -14.41 -2.22
CA TRP A 17 -0.23 -13.05 -2.60
C TRP A 17 1.15 -12.60 -2.12
N VAL A 18 1.84 -13.41 -1.30
CA VAL A 18 3.13 -13.04 -0.70
C VAL A 18 4.26 -12.95 -1.72
N ASP A 19 4.11 -13.56 -2.89
CA ASP A 19 5.05 -13.46 -4.02
C ASP A 19 5.22 -12.02 -4.52
N TRP A 20 4.25 -11.14 -4.24
CA TRP A 20 4.31 -9.71 -4.58
C TRP A 20 4.93 -8.85 -3.46
N VAL A 21 5.24 -9.40 -2.29
CA VAL A 21 5.97 -8.66 -1.26
C VAL A 21 7.40 -8.43 -1.73
N ARG A 22 7.79 -7.16 -1.89
CA ARG A 22 9.16 -6.83 -2.29
C ARG A 22 10.10 -7.02 -1.10
N PRO A 23 11.22 -7.76 -1.26
CA PRO A 23 12.16 -7.97 -0.17
C PRO A 23 13.06 -6.74 0.10
N VAL A 24 13.26 -5.88 -0.91
CA VAL A 24 14.23 -4.77 -0.86
C VAL A 24 14.00 -3.79 0.30
N PRO A 25 12.76 -3.35 0.63
CA PRO A 25 12.51 -2.46 1.77
C PRO A 25 12.98 -3.02 3.12
N PHE A 26 13.03 -4.36 3.26
CA PHE A 26 13.45 -5.02 4.49
C PHE A 26 14.98 -5.06 4.65
N MET A 27 15.72 -5.03 3.53
CA MET A 27 17.19 -5.12 3.55
C MET A 27 17.85 -3.91 4.23
N CYS A 28 17.17 -2.77 4.23
CA CYS A 28 17.65 -1.53 4.84
C CYS A 28 17.22 -1.36 6.30
N ILE A 29 16.48 -2.33 6.87
CA ILE A 29 16.12 -2.30 8.29
C ILE A 29 17.38 -2.36 9.15
N GLY A 30 17.48 -1.44 10.11
CA GLY A 30 18.65 -1.27 10.97
C GLY A 30 19.78 -0.42 10.36
N GLN A 31 19.65 0.04 9.12
CA GLN A 31 20.63 0.92 8.45
C GLN A 31 20.18 2.40 8.43
N TYR A 32 19.36 2.79 9.40
CA TYR A 32 18.77 4.13 9.46
C TYR A 32 19.85 5.19 9.76
N SER A 33 19.77 6.32 9.05
CA SER A 33 20.64 7.47 9.30
C SER A 33 20.37 8.03 10.71
N LYS A 34 21.44 8.34 11.47
CA LYS A 34 21.34 8.94 12.81
C LYS A 34 20.59 10.29 12.83
N ALA A 35 20.40 10.94 11.67
CA ALA A 35 19.61 12.16 11.55
C ALA A 35 18.10 11.92 11.68
N TYR A 36 17.64 10.68 11.51
CA TYR A 36 16.27 10.24 11.79
C TYR A 36 16.16 9.79 13.25
N ALA A 37 16.40 10.72 14.18
CA ALA A 37 15.75 10.59 15.48
C ALA A 37 14.27 10.74 15.20
N MET A 38 13.50 9.64 15.29
CA MET A 38 12.04 9.71 15.27
C MET A 38 11.67 10.84 16.25
N PRO A 39 11.09 11.96 15.78
CA PRO A 39 10.24 12.68 16.70
C PRO A 39 9.24 11.62 17.16
N ASP A 40 8.93 11.62 18.45
CA ASP A 40 7.75 10.96 18.96
C ASP A 40 6.57 11.67 18.25
N LEU A 41 6.36 11.30 16.99
CA LEU A 41 5.38 11.86 16.09
C LEU A 41 4.11 11.33 16.69
N ALA A 42 3.59 12.12 17.64
CA ALA A 42 2.17 12.28 17.86
C ALA A 42 1.58 12.28 16.47
N LEU A 43 1.05 11.10 16.15
CA LEU A 43 0.61 10.67 14.85
C LEU A 43 -0.19 11.86 14.30
N PRO A 44 -0.08 12.26 13.02
CA PRO A 44 -1.15 13.08 12.48
C PRO A 44 -2.43 12.36 12.88
N LYS A 45 -3.28 13.04 13.68
CA LYS A 45 -4.60 12.57 14.03
C LYS A 45 -5.31 12.40 12.69
N VAL A 46 -5.13 11.23 12.07
CA VAL A 46 -6.16 10.70 11.21
C VAL A 46 -7.36 10.74 12.11
N VAL A 47 -8.39 11.48 11.71
CA VAL A 47 -9.65 11.63 12.45
C VAL A 47 -10.43 10.31 12.40
N PHE A 48 -9.75 9.20 12.65
CA PHE A 48 -10.30 7.88 12.85
C PHE A 48 -9.53 7.26 14.02
N LEU A 49 -10.30 7.01 15.08
CA LEU A 49 -9.99 6.16 16.22
C LEU A 49 -9.12 6.80 17.33
N GLU A 50 -9.60 7.86 17.98
CA GLU A 50 -9.09 8.24 19.31
C GLU A 50 -9.78 7.48 20.47
N GLU A 51 -10.77 6.66 20.16
CA GLU A 51 -11.47 5.80 21.13
C GLU A 51 -11.67 4.40 20.53
N PRO A 52 -11.84 3.34 21.35
CA PRO A 52 -12.14 2.00 20.86
C PRO A 52 -13.47 2.08 20.09
N GLN A 53 -13.42 2.01 18.77
CA GLN A 53 -14.63 1.88 17.96
C GLN A 53 -14.83 0.40 17.69
N ASP A 54 -16.03 -0.10 17.96
CA ASP A 54 -16.50 -1.45 17.61
C ASP A 54 -16.48 -1.71 16.09
N LYS A 55 -16.22 -0.68 15.27
CA LYS A 55 -16.32 -0.73 13.81
C LYS A 55 -14.97 -0.80 13.13
N SER A 56 -14.91 -1.58 12.05
CA SER A 56 -13.70 -1.76 11.25
C SER A 56 -13.42 -0.56 10.33
N LEU A 57 -12.20 -0.47 9.77
CA LEU A 57 -11.82 0.65 8.90
C LEU A 57 -12.70 0.69 7.64
N LEU A 58 -12.99 -0.47 7.05
CA LEU A 58 -13.85 -0.53 5.87
C LEU A 58 -15.31 -0.22 6.21
N GLU A 59 -15.81 -0.59 7.39
CA GLU A 59 -17.15 -0.16 7.82
C GLU A 59 -17.26 1.37 7.91
N ILE A 60 -16.20 2.02 8.38
CA ILE A 60 -16.11 3.49 8.45
C ILE A 60 -16.08 4.11 7.03
N LEU A 61 -15.20 3.61 6.16
CA LEU A 61 -14.97 4.18 4.82
C LEU A 61 -16.13 3.93 3.86
N LEU A 62 -16.70 2.74 3.91
CA LEU A 62 -17.75 2.30 3.01
C LEU A 62 -19.13 2.74 3.53
N GLY A 63 -19.29 2.86 4.86
CA GLY A 63 -20.61 2.94 5.47
C GLY A 63 -21.49 1.78 5.03
N SER A 64 -22.80 2.00 4.92
CA SER A 64 -23.74 1.00 4.38
C SER A 64 -23.64 0.80 2.84
N ALA A 65 -22.49 1.03 2.20
CA ALA A 65 -22.35 0.87 0.74
C ALA A 65 -22.64 -0.58 0.34
N PRO A 66 -23.82 -0.88 -0.24
CA PRO A 66 -24.34 -2.26 -0.30
C PRO A 66 -23.79 -3.05 -1.50
N GLU A 67 -22.78 -2.54 -2.22
CA GLU A 67 -22.40 -3.05 -3.55
C GLU A 67 -20.94 -3.53 -3.66
N LEU A 68 -20.07 -3.24 -2.69
CA LEU A 68 -18.69 -3.74 -2.70
C LEU A 68 -18.60 -4.99 -1.83
N ASP A 69 -18.54 -6.16 -2.47
CA ASP A 69 -18.28 -7.39 -1.74
C ASP A 69 -16.78 -7.48 -1.42
N LEU A 70 -16.46 -7.31 -0.14
CA LEU A 70 -15.08 -7.37 0.36
C LEU A 70 -14.44 -8.75 0.17
N LYS A 71 -15.25 -9.82 0.08
CA LYS A 71 -14.75 -11.17 -0.19
C LYS A 71 -14.23 -11.33 -1.61
N GLU A 72 -14.66 -10.47 -2.53
CA GLU A 72 -14.23 -10.45 -3.93
C GLU A 72 -13.35 -9.23 -4.26
N THR A 73 -12.79 -8.56 -3.24
CA THR A 73 -12.06 -7.31 -3.41
C THR A 73 -10.59 -7.46 -3.08
N ALA A 74 -9.72 -6.95 -3.95
CA ALA A 74 -8.34 -6.60 -3.61
C ALA A 74 -8.23 -5.08 -3.36
N ILE A 75 -7.35 -4.68 -2.45
CA ILE A 75 -7.13 -3.27 -2.10
C ILE A 75 -5.75 -2.83 -2.58
N ILE A 76 -5.67 -1.61 -3.11
CA ILE A 76 -4.41 -0.91 -3.38
C ILE A 76 -4.40 0.34 -2.49
N VAL A 77 -3.49 0.39 -1.52
CA VAL A 77 -3.22 1.54 -0.67
C VAL A 77 -2.07 2.33 -1.30
N ASP A 78 -2.36 3.55 -1.73
CA ASP A 78 -1.47 4.48 -2.43
C ASP A 78 -1.37 5.79 -1.62
N LEU A 79 -0.77 5.68 -0.43
CA LEU A 79 -0.58 6.75 0.57
C LEU A 79 0.92 7.03 0.77
N ASN A 80 1.28 8.14 1.43
CA ASN A 80 2.69 8.54 1.53
C ASN A 80 3.43 7.75 2.61
N GLY A 81 4.61 7.21 2.27
CA GLY A 81 5.56 6.63 3.22
C GLY A 81 4.93 5.63 4.19
N GLU A 82 5.22 5.81 5.49
CA GLU A 82 4.71 4.94 6.56
C GLU A 82 3.19 4.95 6.76
N GLU A 83 2.48 5.96 6.26
CA GLU A 83 1.01 6.02 6.37
C GLU A 83 0.37 4.83 5.65
N GLY A 84 0.91 4.43 4.50
CA GLY A 84 0.44 3.26 3.76
C GLY A 84 0.63 1.96 4.54
N VAL A 85 1.75 1.82 5.27
CA VAL A 85 2.03 0.66 6.14
C VAL A 85 1.00 0.59 7.26
N ARG A 86 0.72 1.72 7.91
CA ARG A 86 -0.26 1.82 8.99
C ARG A 86 -1.69 1.51 8.52
N TYR A 87 -2.06 2.01 7.34
CA TYR A 87 -3.36 1.75 6.75
C TYR A 87 -3.53 0.26 6.42
N GLY A 88 -2.49 -0.36 5.86
CA GLY A 88 -2.44 -1.81 5.62
C GLY A 88 -2.61 -2.62 6.91
N MET A 89 -1.96 -2.18 8.00
CA MET A 89 -2.14 -2.81 9.31
C MET A 89 -3.56 -2.66 9.87
N ALA A 90 -4.21 -1.52 9.66
CA ALA A 90 -5.60 -1.35 10.08
C ALA A 90 -6.56 -2.28 9.31
N LEU A 91 -6.29 -2.53 8.02
CA LEU A 91 -7.05 -3.46 7.18
C LEU A 91 -6.92 -4.93 7.59
N THR A 92 -5.96 -5.31 8.44
CA THR A 92 -5.90 -6.70 8.93
C THR A 92 -7.06 -7.03 9.86
N LYS A 93 -7.66 -6.03 10.51
CA LYS A 93 -8.91 -6.19 11.28
C LYS A 93 -10.09 -6.55 10.38
N ASP A 94 -10.03 -6.14 9.12
CA ASP A 94 -10.99 -6.46 8.07
C ASP A 94 -10.66 -7.78 7.35
N GLY A 95 -9.63 -8.52 7.80
CA GLY A 95 -9.22 -9.78 7.20
C GLY A 95 -8.41 -9.65 5.92
N PHE A 96 -7.86 -8.47 5.61
CA PHE A 96 -6.96 -8.28 4.47
C PHE A 96 -5.51 -8.53 4.87
N ARG A 97 -4.78 -9.18 3.97
CA ARG A 97 -3.34 -9.40 4.12
C ARG A 97 -2.57 -8.22 3.53
N PRO A 98 -1.75 -7.50 4.32
CA PRO A 98 -0.97 -6.42 3.79
C PRO A 98 0.20 -6.95 2.96
N ILE A 99 0.37 -6.43 1.74
CA ILE A 99 1.40 -6.83 0.79
C ILE A 99 2.28 -5.61 0.49
N PRO A 100 3.42 -5.43 1.19
CA PRO A 100 4.30 -4.29 0.98
C PRO A 100 4.98 -4.32 -0.40
N ILE A 101 4.74 -3.28 -1.20
CA ILE A 101 5.38 -3.05 -2.50
C ILE A 101 6.04 -1.68 -2.48
N TYR A 102 7.15 -1.59 -1.76
CA TYR A 102 7.93 -0.35 -1.65
C TYR A 102 9.25 -0.46 -2.41
N ASN A 103 9.84 0.69 -2.72
CA ASN A 103 11.27 0.75 -3.00
C ASN A 103 12.03 0.60 -1.67
N GLY A 104 13.25 0.07 -1.73
CA GLY A 104 14.11 -0.02 -0.54
C GLY A 104 15.31 0.92 -0.58
N THR A 105 15.52 1.69 -1.65
CA THR A 105 16.71 2.53 -1.73
C THR A 105 16.58 3.76 -0.85
N ILE A 106 17.38 3.80 0.21
CA ILE A 106 17.53 4.94 1.12
C ILE A 106 18.54 5.94 0.57
N GLU A 107 18.48 7.18 1.03
CA GLU A 107 19.47 8.21 0.74
C GLU A 107 20.87 7.82 1.20
N GLN A 108 21.88 8.30 0.47
CA GLN A 108 23.27 8.25 0.92
C GLN A 108 23.53 9.31 1.99
N GLN A 109 24.57 9.10 2.80
CA GLN A 109 24.99 10.09 3.79
C GLN A 109 25.27 11.44 3.13
N GLY A 110 24.62 12.50 3.61
CA GLY A 110 24.76 13.85 3.06
C GLY A 110 23.83 14.17 1.88
N ALA A 111 23.02 13.21 1.43
CA ALA A 111 21.97 13.43 0.44
C ALA A 111 20.58 13.38 1.08
N ARG A 112 19.59 13.96 0.39
CA ARG A 112 18.18 13.84 0.76
C ARG A 112 17.43 13.09 -0.35
N ALA A 113 16.67 12.07 0.02
CA ALA A 113 15.87 11.31 -0.94
C ALA A 113 14.58 12.05 -1.32
N THR A 114 14.11 11.83 -2.54
CA THR A 114 12.81 12.32 -3.01
C THR A 114 11.62 11.59 -2.37
N THR A 115 11.85 10.37 -1.89
CA THR A 115 10.89 9.49 -1.24
C THR A 115 11.49 8.96 0.06
N ASP A 116 10.74 9.05 1.16
CA ASP A 116 11.19 8.61 2.49
C ASP A 116 11.01 7.10 2.69
N ASN A 117 11.99 6.33 2.19
CA ASN A 117 12.01 4.88 2.40
C ASN A 117 12.52 4.51 3.81
N GLN A 118 13.14 5.43 4.55
CA GLN A 118 13.60 5.15 5.92
C GLN A 118 12.43 4.98 6.87
N SER A 119 11.45 5.89 6.85
CA SER A 119 10.23 5.76 7.67
C SER A 119 9.43 4.51 7.31
N VAL A 120 9.35 4.16 6.02
CA VAL A 120 8.74 2.90 5.57
C VAL A 120 9.44 1.70 6.20
N GLY A 121 10.77 1.63 6.12
CA GLY A 121 11.54 0.53 6.73
C GLY A 121 11.32 0.42 8.23
N MET A 122 11.32 1.55 8.96
CA MET A 122 11.04 1.58 10.40
C MET A 122 9.61 1.14 10.72
N ALA A 123 8.64 1.55 9.91
CA ALA A 123 7.25 1.14 10.06
C ALA A 123 7.08 -0.36 9.82
N LEU A 124 7.71 -0.92 8.78
CA LEU A 124 7.69 -2.36 8.50
C LEU A 124 8.29 -3.18 9.65
N GLU A 125 9.38 -2.71 10.25
CA GLU A 125 9.97 -3.33 11.45
C GLU A 125 9.02 -3.24 12.65
N ARG A 126 8.51 -2.03 12.95
CA ARG A 126 7.64 -1.79 14.10
C ARG A 126 6.37 -2.64 14.01
N TRP A 127 5.70 -2.63 12.86
CA TRP A 127 4.40 -3.26 12.67
C TRP A 127 4.48 -4.78 12.46
N ALA A 128 5.64 -5.33 12.08
CA ALA A 128 5.82 -6.79 12.06
C ALA A 128 5.53 -7.43 13.42
N LYS A 129 5.90 -6.76 14.53
CA LYS A 129 5.62 -7.24 15.89
C LYS A 129 4.12 -7.30 16.19
N GLU A 130 3.35 -6.37 15.63
CA GLU A 130 1.88 -6.37 15.78
C GLU A 130 1.22 -7.37 14.83
N LEU A 131 1.73 -7.49 13.60
CA LEU A 131 1.22 -8.46 12.61
C LEU A 131 1.32 -9.91 13.11
N LEU A 132 2.38 -10.25 13.85
CA LEU A 132 2.52 -11.55 14.52
C LEU A 132 1.37 -11.90 15.49
N LYS A 133 0.70 -10.89 16.04
CA LYS A 133 -0.42 -11.08 16.98
C LYS A 133 -1.76 -11.20 16.26
N VAL A 134 -1.80 -10.92 14.95
CA VAL A 134 -3.01 -11.01 14.14
C VAL A 134 -3.10 -12.40 13.54
N ASN A 135 -4.22 -13.08 13.78
CA ASN A 135 -4.53 -14.33 13.10
C ASN A 135 -5.17 -14.03 11.74
N LEU A 136 -4.38 -14.03 10.66
CA LEU A 136 -4.87 -13.85 9.29
C LEU A 136 -4.98 -15.19 8.58
N ASP A 137 -6.09 -15.39 7.86
CA ASP A 137 -6.27 -16.53 6.96
C ASP A 137 -5.18 -16.53 5.88
N ASP A 138 -4.61 -17.70 5.56
CA ASP A 138 -3.63 -17.83 4.47
C ASP A 138 -4.23 -17.49 3.10
N ASN A 139 -5.56 -17.51 2.98
CA ASN A 139 -6.31 -17.07 1.80
C ASN A 139 -6.84 -15.64 1.88
N ALA A 140 -6.51 -14.87 2.93
CA ALA A 140 -6.91 -13.48 3.08
C ALA A 140 -6.64 -12.66 1.81
N ASN A 141 -7.62 -11.85 1.41
CA ASN A 141 -7.50 -11.00 0.23
C ASN A 141 -6.40 -9.95 0.40
N PRO A 142 -5.72 -9.54 -0.68
CA PRO A 142 -4.55 -8.70 -0.58
C PRO A 142 -4.91 -7.22 -0.41
N ALA A 143 -4.13 -6.53 0.41
CA ALA A 143 -4.01 -5.08 0.45
C ALA A 143 -2.58 -4.69 0.02
N PHE A 144 -2.40 -4.36 -1.26
CA PHE A 144 -1.11 -3.94 -1.83
C PHE A 144 -0.76 -2.54 -1.35
N LEU A 145 0.38 -2.40 -0.68
CA LEU A 145 0.81 -1.15 -0.05
C LEU A 145 1.89 -0.51 -0.92
N LEU A 146 1.58 0.67 -1.46
CA LEU A 146 2.44 1.46 -2.33
C LEU A 146 2.70 2.82 -1.68
N ASP A 147 3.87 3.40 -1.96
CA ASP A 147 4.16 4.77 -1.60
C ASP A 147 3.71 5.74 -2.67
N ARG A 148 2.75 6.62 -2.37
CA ARG A 148 2.32 7.69 -3.29
C ARG A 148 3.46 8.65 -3.64
N GLY A 149 4.39 8.87 -2.72
CA GLY A 149 5.59 9.67 -2.91
C GLY A 149 6.56 9.10 -3.94
N ARG A 150 6.37 7.86 -4.43
CA ARG A 150 7.21 7.25 -5.46
C ARG A 150 7.25 8.03 -6.77
N LEU A 151 6.23 8.84 -7.06
CA LEU A 151 6.14 9.64 -8.27
C LEU A 151 6.80 11.02 -8.15
N ASN A 152 7.36 11.35 -6.99
CA ASN A 152 8.02 12.63 -6.73
C ASN A 152 9.35 12.71 -7.49
N ARG A 153 9.27 13.10 -8.76
CA ARG A 153 10.45 13.36 -9.60
C ARG A 153 10.80 14.83 -9.55
N TYR A 154 11.79 15.15 -8.73
CA TYR A 154 12.37 16.48 -8.71
C TYR A 154 13.59 16.48 -9.64
N LYS A 155 13.57 17.36 -10.64
CA LYS A 155 14.79 17.71 -11.36
C LYS A 155 15.41 18.90 -10.62
N LEU A 156 16.56 18.67 -9.97
CA LEU A 156 17.60 19.64 -9.53
C LEU A 156 17.65 20.06 -8.03
N GLU A 157 18.80 19.78 -7.41
CA GLU A 157 19.74 20.61 -6.59
C GLU A 157 20.90 19.66 -6.16
N ASP A 158 22.12 20.15 -5.90
CA ASP A 158 23.39 19.36 -5.74
C ASP A 158 23.42 18.31 -4.58
N ALA A 159 22.30 18.00 -3.93
CA ALA A 159 22.21 17.00 -2.85
C ALA A 159 20.90 16.18 -2.86
N MET A 160 20.07 16.27 -3.90
CA MET A 160 18.82 15.50 -4.00
C MET A 160 19.04 14.16 -4.71
N TYR A 161 18.83 13.07 -3.97
CA TYR A 161 18.87 11.70 -4.48
C TYR A 161 17.50 11.27 -5.00
N ASP A 162 17.38 11.07 -6.32
CA ASP A 162 16.17 10.57 -6.96
C ASP A 162 16.03 9.06 -6.73
N ASN A 163 15.19 8.68 -5.77
CA ASN A 163 14.76 7.31 -5.53
C ASN A 163 13.29 7.08 -5.93
N SER A 164 12.76 7.95 -6.79
CA SER A 164 11.44 7.81 -7.39
C SER A 164 11.38 6.54 -8.24
N TRP A 165 10.18 5.97 -8.38
CA TRP A 165 9.95 4.77 -9.16
C TRP A 165 8.49 4.71 -9.65
N ASP A 166 8.23 3.98 -10.73
CA ASP A 166 6.88 3.68 -11.20
C ASP A 166 6.55 2.22 -10.89
N VAL A 167 5.27 1.90 -10.68
CA VAL A 167 4.79 0.51 -10.75
C VAL A 167 4.55 0.07 -12.19
N TYR A 168 4.83 -1.20 -12.47
CA TYR A 168 4.66 -1.86 -13.76
C TYR A 168 3.68 -3.03 -13.66
N PRO A 169 3.17 -3.56 -14.78
CA PRO A 169 2.19 -4.65 -14.76
C PRO A 169 2.59 -5.90 -13.97
N GLN A 170 3.89 -6.22 -13.90
CA GLN A 170 4.42 -7.35 -13.13
C GLN A 170 4.44 -7.12 -11.61
N ASP A 171 4.30 -5.87 -11.17
CA ASP A 171 4.31 -5.51 -9.75
C ASP A 171 2.97 -5.80 -9.06
N LEU A 172 1.94 -6.16 -9.83
CA LEU A 172 0.64 -6.58 -9.31
C LEU A 172 0.24 -7.89 -10.00
N PRO A 173 -0.65 -8.71 -9.38
CA PRO A 173 -1.23 -9.85 -10.08
C PRO A 173 -1.92 -9.42 -11.36
N SER A 174 -1.89 -10.30 -12.37
CA SER A 174 -2.62 -10.04 -13.61
C SER A 174 -4.14 -10.05 -13.37
N ALA A 175 -4.88 -9.41 -14.28
CA ALA A 175 -6.34 -9.43 -14.24
C ALA A 175 -6.92 -10.86 -14.25
N HIS A 176 -6.31 -11.77 -15.02
CA HIS A 176 -6.74 -13.17 -15.05
C HIS A 176 -6.48 -13.84 -13.71
N TYR A 177 -5.28 -13.62 -13.14
CA TYR A 177 -4.92 -14.17 -11.83
C TYR A 177 -5.90 -13.71 -10.74
N PHE A 178 -6.28 -12.42 -10.72
CA PHE A 178 -7.29 -11.93 -9.79
C PHE A 178 -8.64 -12.65 -9.95
N LEU A 179 -9.15 -12.74 -11.18
CA LEU A 179 -10.44 -13.38 -11.47
C LEU A 179 -10.44 -14.87 -11.10
N ASP A 180 -9.37 -15.59 -11.43
CA ASP A 180 -9.20 -17.02 -11.12
C ASP A 180 -9.17 -17.28 -9.60
N HIS A 181 -8.82 -16.26 -8.81
CA HIS A 181 -8.79 -16.29 -7.35
C HIS A 181 -10.00 -15.58 -6.72
N GLY A 182 -11.09 -15.35 -7.48
CA GLY A 182 -12.35 -14.82 -6.97
C GLY A 182 -12.37 -13.31 -6.72
N ILE A 183 -11.34 -12.58 -7.18
CA ILE A 183 -11.28 -11.12 -7.07
C ILE A 183 -11.92 -10.48 -8.31
N ASN A 184 -13.10 -9.90 -8.11
CA ASN A 184 -13.86 -9.18 -9.15
C ASN A 184 -13.73 -7.65 -9.01
N ASN A 185 -13.26 -7.17 -7.86
CA ASN A 185 -13.21 -5.76 -7.52
C ASN A 185 -11.79 -5.34 -7.10
N ILE A 186 -11.38 -4.15 -7.51
CA ILE A 186 -10.18 -3.48 -6.97
C ILE A 186 -10.61 -2.15 -6.35
N LEU A 187 -10.34 -1.97 -5.07
CA LEU A 187 -10.50 -0.70 -4.36
C LEU A 187 -9.16 0.01 -4.25
N VAL A 188 -9.05 1.20 -4.83
CA VAL A 188 -7.87 2.07 -4.67
C VAL A 188 -8.15 3.11 -3.58
N ILE A 189 -7.31 3.13 -2.56
CA ILE A 189 -7.31 4.12 -1.48
C ILE A 189 -6.08 4.99 -1.68
N GLY A 190 -6.25 6.29 -1.93
CA GLY A 190 -5.09 7.16 -2.19
C GLY A 190 -5.44 8.64 -2.19
N GLY A 191 -4.79 9.45 -3.00
CA GLY A 191 -5.14 10.87 -3.14
C GLY A 191 -6.44 11.09 -3.92
N ARG A 192 -6.75 12.36 -4.23
CA ARG A 192 -7.96 12.75 -5.00
C ARG A 192 -8.08 12.10 -6.38
N LYS A 193 -6.99 11.59 -6.95
CA LYS A 193 -6.93 10.85 -8.22
C LYS A 193 -6.02 9.64 -8.05
N ILE A 194 -6.38 8.53 -8.71
CA ILE A 194 -5.51 7.36 -8.86
C ILE A 194 -4.20 7.79 -9.54
N SER A 195 -3.07 7.35 -8.99
CA SER A 195 -1.73 7.65 -9.52
C SER A 195 -1.56 7.12 -10.96
N ARG A 196 -0.79 7.86 -11.76
CA ARG A 196 -0.73 7.67 -13.23
C ARG A 196 -0.23 6.29 -13.65
N ASP A 197 0.67 5.71 -12.88
CA ASP A 197 1.29 4.41 -13.09
C ASP A 197 0.32 3.28 -12.75
N ILE A 198 -0.34 3.35 -11.59
CA ILE A 198 -1.45 2.45 -11.21
C ILE A 198 -2.56 2.50 -12.27
N LYS A 199 -2.95 3.70 -12.72
CA LYS A 199 -3.98 3.88 -13.76
C LYS A 199 -3.66 3.08 -15.03
N LYS A 200 -2.41 3.09 -15.50
CA LYS A 200 -1.99 2.33 -16.70
C LYS A 200 -2.22 0.83 -16.52
N ILE A 201 -1.95 0.30 -15.33
CA ILE A 201 -2.18 -1.11 -15.00
C ILE A 201 -3.68 -1.41 -14.93
N LEU A 202 -4.44 -0.59 -14.21
CA LEU A 202 -5.86 -0.83 -13.96
C LEU A 202 -6.75 -0.67 -15.20
N VAL A 203 -6.30 0.05 -16.23
CA VAL A 203 -6.97 0.06 -17.55
C VAL A 203 -7.04 -1.34 -18.15
N ALA A 204 -5.96 -2.13 -18.05
CA ALA A 204 -5.95 -3.50 -18.55
C ALA A 204 -6.87 -4.42 -17.72
N HIS A 205 -6.91 -4.21 -16.40
CA HIS A 205 -7.78 -4.94 -15.47
C HIS A 205 -9.26 -4.68 -15.74
N GLN A 206 -9.62 -3.41 -15.93
CA GLN A 206 -10.99 -3.02 -16.26
C GLN A 206 -11.45 -3.61 -17.60
N LYS A 207 -10.58 -3.64 -18.62
CA LYS A 207 -10.89 -4.27 -19.92
C LYS A 207 -11.16 -5.77 -19.82
N LYS A 208 -10.65 -6.42 -18.77
CA LYS A 208 -10.84 -7.86 -18.50
C LYS A 208 -12.01 -8.14 -17.56
N GLY A 209 -12.74 -7.11 -17.12
CA GLY A 209 -13.98 -7.26 -16.35
C GLY A 209 -13.89 -6.87 -14.88
N LEU A 210 -12.70 -6.54 -14.36
CA LEU A 210 -12.59 -6.08 -12.97
C LEU A 210 -13.25 -4.70 -12.78
N LYS A 211 -14.02 -4.58 -11.71
CA LYS A 211 -14.66 -3.33 -11.30
C LYS A 211 -13.68 -2.53 -10.45
N ILE A 212 -13.45 -1.27 -10.81
CA ILE A 212 -12.49 -0.40 -10.13
C ILE A 212 -13.23 0.63 -9.29
N TYR A 213 -12.88 0.74 -8.02
CA TYR A 213 -13.40 1.69 -7.06
C TYR A 213 -12.27 2.58 -6.56
N HIS A 214 -12.57 3.83 -6.21
CA HIS A 214 -11.57 4.78 -5.73
C HIS A 214 -12.12 5.64 -4.60
N THR A 215 -11.35 5.76 -3.52
CA THR A 215 -11.58 6.69 -2.40
C THR A 215 -10.29 7.44 -2.07
N ASN A 216 -10.44 8.62 -1.48
CA ASN A 216 -9.32 9.35 -0.90
C ASN A 216 -9.00 8.97 0.57
N GLY A 217 -9.68 7.96 1.12
CA GLY A 217 -9.57 7.56 2.53
C GLY A 217 -10.43 8.38 3.51
N TYR A 218 -11.16 9.38 3.03
CA TYR A 218 -12.09 10.20 3.82
C TYR A 218 -13.51 10.20 3.23
N GLU A 219 -13.61 10.11 1.91
CA GLU A 219 -14.86 10.07 1.17
C GLU A 219 -15.27 8.63 0.87
N ARG A 220 -16.57 8.37 0.71
CA ARG A 220 -17.03 7.06 0.22
C ARG A 220 -16.47 6.79 -1.18
N PRO A 221 -16.17 5.52 -1.53
CA PRO A 221 -15.64 5.21 -2.84
C PRO A 221 -16.59 5.63 -3.97
N LYS A 222 -16.04 6.31 -4.98
CA LYS A 222 -16.79 6.62 -6.21
C LYS A 222 -17.03 5.32 -6.97
N LYS A 223 -18.29 5.07 -7.32
CA LYS A 223 -18.71 3.86 -8.04
C LYS A 223 -18.03 3.79 -9.41
N LYS A 224 -17.49 2.61 -9.74
CA LYS A 224 -16.98 2.23 -11.08
C LYS A 224 -16.18 3.35 -11.73
N TYR A 225 -14.95 3.57 -11.28
CA TYR A 225 -14.03 4.49 -11.93
C TYR A 225 -13.77 4.01 -13.37
N ILE A 226 -14.37 4.67 -14.36
CA ILE A 226 -14.19 4.33 -15.77
C ILE A 226 -12.94 5.04 -16.29
N PHE A 227 -11.98 4.28 -16.80
CA PHE A 227 -10.86 4.86 -17.50
C PHE A 227 -11.25 5.15 -18.94
N HIS A 228 -11.39 6.43 -19.29
CA HIS A 228 -11.48 6.82 -20.70
C HIS A 228 -10.15 6.55 -21.40
N LYS A 229 -10.19 6.08 -22.67
CA LYS A 229 -9.00 6.05 -23.53
C LYS A 229 -8.36 7.46 -23.50
N PRO A 230 -7.03 7.58 -23.44
CA PRO A 230 -6.40 8.85 -23.75
C PRO A 230 -6.86 9.26 -25.16
N GLN A 231 -7.51 10.42 -25.28
CA GLN A 231 -7.46 11.16 -26.53
C GLN A 231 -6.00 11.60 -26.65
N TRP A 232 -5.29 11.00 -27.61
CA TRP A 232 -4.03 11.56 -28.06
C TRP A 232 -4.43 12.64 -29.05
N ASP A 233 -4.27 13.90 -28.66
CA ASP A 233 -4.27 15.03 -29.58
C ASP A 233 -2.99 15.01 -30.43
#